data_AF-A0A9Q1RML9-F1
#
_entry.id   AF-A0A9Q1RML9-F1
#
_cell.length_a   1.000
_cell.length_b   1.000
_cell.length_c   1.000
_cell.angle_alpha   90.00
_cell.angle_beta   90.00
_cell.angle_gamma   90.00
#
_symmetry.space_group_name_H-M   'P 1'
#
loop_
_entity.id
_entity.type
_entity.pdbx_description
1 polymer ?
#
loop_
_entity_poly.entity_id
_entity_poly.type
_entity_poly.pdbx_seq_one_letter_code
_entity_poly.pdbx_strand_id
1 'polypeptide(L)'
;MKGWKKEGDERMKGSESGERGTLPSPPVGDQWNKISSGGGVKLPLEERDRACTQSVRYNASEKHYPVDGSIHNREEGDDESEFSYDENAENGPSNWGNIHPEWSTCNTGKSQSAIDLLNEKVQVVSNLGILQKYYKSSHATLLNRGHDMMLRWDDGGYLKINGTQYQLKQVHWHTPSEHTIDGKRFDMEAHLVHESNDEKIVVVGIVYEIGLLPDLFLSLIEKNLKALADRKGAERDIGIISPNLIIMDGRKYYRYLGSLTVPPCTEGVVWTIDAKVKTVTRRQIKLLRDATHDGI
;
A
#
# COMPACT_ATOMS: atom_id res chain seq x y z
N MET A 1 -57.04 14.09 10.73
CA MET A 1 -58.21 14.08 9.83
C MET A 1 -57.93 15.01 8.65
N LYS A 2 -58.42 14.67 7.43
CA LYS A 2 -58.77 15.53 6.26
C LYS A 2 -57.89 16.77 5.93
N GLY A 3 -57.47 17.05 4.69
CA GLY A 3 -57.75 16.40 3.40
C GLY A 3 -57.10 17.16 2.23
N TRP A 4 -57.14 16.58 1.02
CA TRP A 4 -56.56 17.13 -0.23
C TRP A 4 -57.47 18.12 -0.97
N LYS A 5 -56.89 19.01 -1.81
CA LYS A 5 -57.01 19.06 -3.31
C LYS A 5 -56.41 20.37 -3.90
N LYS A 6 -55.58 20.31 -4.96
CA LYS A 6 -55.85 20.54 -6.42
C LYS A 6 -56.29 21.99 -6.77
N GLU A 7 -56.02 22.59 -7.93
CA GLU A 7 -55.18 22.32 -9.12
C GLU A 7 -55.06 23.64 -9.93
N GLY A 8 -54.16 23.71 -10.91
CA GLY A 8 -54.12 24.79 -11.89
C GLY A 8 -53.28 24.39 -13.11
N ASP A 9 -53.94 24.04 -14.21
CA ASP A 9 -53.36 23.59 -15.48
C ASP A 9 -53.99 24.41 -16.62
N GLU A 10 -53.17 25.02 -17.48
CA GLU A 10 -53.61 25.55 -18.78
C GLU A 10 -52.60 25.21 -19.87
N ARG A 11 -53.12 24.65 -20.97
CA ARG A 11 -52.37 24.18 -22.15
C ARG A 11 -53.22 24.37 -23.41
N MET A 12 -52.68 25.04 -24.44
CA MET A 12 -53.01 24.83 -25.88
C MET A 12 -51.77 25.19 -26.73
N LYS A 13 -51.21 24.29 -27.58
CA LYS A 13 -51.51 24.03 -29.02
C LYS A 13 -51.28 25.27 -29.92
N GLY A 14 -50.57 25.30 -31.06
CA GLY A 14 -49.75 24.35 -31.86
C GLY A 14 -48.87 25.19 -32.85
N SER A 15 -48.39 24.78 -34.03
CA SER A 15 -48.29 23.47 -34.74
C SER A 15 -47.58 23.67 -36.12
N GLU A 16 -46.75 22.70 -36.57
CA GLU A 16 -46.20 22.53 -37.96
C GLU A 16 -45.20 23.62 -38.49
N SER A 17 -44.23 23.36 -39.39
CA SER A 17 -43.66 22.15 -40.04
C SER A 17 -42.22 22.45 -40.56
N GLY A 18 -41.42 21.45 -40.95
CA GLY A 18 -40.11 21.67 -41.62
C GLY A 18 -39.18 20.45 -41.66
N GLU A 19 -38.70 20.06 -42.84
CA GLU A 19 -37.88 18.85 -43.08
C GLU A 19 -36.35 19.07 -43.09
N ARG A 20 -35.63 17.96 -42.88
CA ARG A 20 -34.32 17.56 -43.47
C ARG A 20 -33.10 18.51 -43.35
N GLY A 21 -32.03 17.99 -42.74
CA GLY A 21 -30.68 18.53 -42.90
C GLY A 21 -29.60 17.83 -42.05
N THR A 22 -29.08 16.68 -42.50
CA THR A 22 -27.80 16.17 -41.98
C THR A 22 -26.64 17.00 -42.55
N LEU A 23 -25.82 17.60 -41.69
CA LEU A 23 -24.60 18.32 -42.08
C LEU A 23 -23.35 17.72 -41.40
N PRO A 24 -22.19 17.74 -42.09
CA PRO A 24 -21.02 16.96 -41.71
C PRO A 24 -20.10 17.65 -40.68
N SER A 25 -19.25 16.85 -40.04
CA SER A 25 -18.20 17.30 -39.13
C SER A 25 -17.15 18.20 -39.81
N PRO A 26 -16.74 19.32 -39.19
CA PRO A 26 -15.57 20.07 -39.64
C PRO A 26 -14.26 19.41 -39.15
N PRO A 27 -13.19 19.40 -39.96
CA PRO A 27 -11.88 18.91 -39.54
C PRO A 27 -11.11 20.01 -38.79
N VAL A 28 -10.44 19.66 -37.69
CA VAL A 28 -9.46 20.55 -37.04
C VAL A 28 -8.19 19.77 -36.73
N GLY A 29 -7.21 19.87 -37.63
CA GLY A 29 -5.83 19.52 -37.34
C GLY A 29 -5.05 20.73 -36.80
N ASP A 30 -3.96 20.43 -36.09
CA ASP A 30 -2.74 21.24 -35.98
C ASP A 30 -2.88 22.78 -35.82
N GLN A 31 -3.35 23.22 -34.65
CA GLN A 31 -3.11 24.57 -34.14
C GLN A 31 -2.66 24.61 -32.67
N TRP A 32 -1.52 23.98 -32.36
CA TRP A 32 -0.74 24.27 -31.14
C TRP A 32 0.76 24.23 -31.42
N ASN A 33 1.27 25.17 -32.22
CA ASN A 33 2.70 25.36 -32.42
C ASN A 33 3.07 26.84 -32.63
N LYS A 34 3.09 27.60 -31.52
CA LYS A 34 3.89 28.82 -31.32
C LYS A 34 3.72 29.34 -29.90
N ILE A 35 4.77 29.25 -29.08
CA ILE A 35 5.32 30.30 -28.18
C ILE A 35 6.50 29.73 -27.38
N SER A 36 7.45 30.61 -27.05
CA SER A 36 8.62 30.40 -26.16
C SER A 36 9.67 29.36 -26.59
N SER A 37 10.51 29.79 -27.54
CA SER A 37 11.94 29.47 -27.50
C SER A 37 12.58 30.08 -26.25
N GLY A 38 12.89 29.25 -25.24
CA GLY A 38 13.73 29.61 -24.09
C GLY A 38 14.94 28.68 -24.02
N GLY A 39 16.14 29.24 -23.83
CA GLY A 39 17.38 28.47 -23.88
C GLY A 39 17.51 27.48 -22.73
N GLY A 40 17.42 26.18 -23.05
CA GLY A 40 17.77 25.09 -22.15
C GLY A 40 18.51 24.01 -22.94
N VAL A 41 19.60 23.49 -22.36
CA VAL A 41 20.41 22.43 -22.99
C VAL A 41 19.52 21.22 -23.23
N LYS A 42 19.29 20.86 -24.50
CA LYS A 42 18.58 19.63 -24.86
C LYS A 42 19.50 18.44 -24.61
N LEU A 43 19.48 17.91 -23.38
CA LEU A 43 20.01 16.58 -23.10
C LEU A 43 19.35 15.55 -24.04
N PRO A 44 20.12 14.63 -24.66
CA PRO A 44 19.62 13.60 -25.56
C PRO A 44 18.48 12.79 -24.95
N LEU A 45 17.62 12.23 -25.82
CA LEU A 45 16.46 11.43 -25.39
C LEU A 45 16.87 10.25 -24.49
N GLU A 46 18.00 9.59 -24.77
CA GLU A 46 18.51 8.47 -23.96
C GLU A 46 18.97 8.86 -22.55
N GLU A 47 19.33 10.12 -22.28
CA GLU A 47 19.70 10.58 -20.93
C GLU A 47 18.47 10.95 -20.10
N ARG A 48 17.37 11.36 -20.75
CA ARG A 48 16.11 11.69 -20.06
C ARG A 48 15.48 10.45 -19.42
N ASP A 49 15.55 9.30 -20.08
CA ASP A 49 15.00 8.05 -19.54
C ASP A 49 15.86 7.48 -18.39
N ARG A 50 17.18 7.72 -18.38
CA ARG A 50 18.05 7.34 -17.25
C ARG A 50 17.81 8.16 -15.97
N ALA A 51 17.24 9.36 -16.08
CA ALA A 51 16.91 10.21 -14.94
C ALA A 51 15.60 9.83 -14.22
N CYS A 52 14.75 9.00 -14.85
CA CYS A 52 13.40 8.72 -14.37
C CYS A 52 13.25 7.51 -13.43
N THR A 53 14.31 6.72 -13.21
CA THR A 53 14.30 5.56 -12.30
C THR A 53 15.47 5.62 -11.31
N GLN A 54 15.34 6.51 -10.32
CA GLN A 54 16.26 6.59 -9.19
C GLN A 54 15.60 5.91 -7.98
N SER A 55 15.86 4.62 -7.84
CA SER A 55 15.65 3.90 -6.58
C SER A 55 16.88 4.09 -5.70
N VAL A 56 16.72 3.90 -4.39
CA VAL A 56 17.81 4.13 -3.44
C VAL A 56 17.99 2.91 -2.54
N ARG A 57 19.24 2.53 -2.27
CA ARG A 57 19.58 1.46 -1.32
C ARG A 57 20.06 2.06 0.00
N TYR A 58 19.59 1.49 1.10
CA TYR A 58 20.18 1.74 2.41
C TYR A 58 21.32 0.74 2.62
N ASN A 59 22.49 1.21 3.07
CA ASN A 59 23.63 0.34 3.35
C ASN A 59 23.45 -0.38 4.70
N ALA A 60 22.64 -1.44 4.71
CA ALA A 60 22.87 -2.54 5.65
C ALA A 60 24.15 -3.27 5.19
N SER A 61 25.08 -3.55 6.10
CA SER A 61 26.33 -4.23 5.74
C SER A 61 26.04 -5.64 5.22
N GLU A 62 26.33 -5.92 3.94
CA GLU A 62 26.20 -7.25 3.35
C GLU A 62 27.14 -8.24 4.05
N LYS A 63 26.64 -8.93 5.07
CA LYS A 63 27.26 -10.12 5.65
C LYS A 63 26.42 -11.32 5.25
N HIS A 64 27.06 -12.35 4.69
CA HIS A 64 26.43 -13.65 4.54
C HIS A 64 26.21 -14.24 5.94
N TYR A 65 24.95 -14.38 6.34
CA TYR A 65 24.57 -15.09 7.55
C TYR A 65 24.23 -16.55 7.20
N PRO A 66 24.71 -17.54 7.97
CA PRO A 66 24.35 -18.93 7.76
C PRO A 66 22.87 -19.14 8.09
N VAL A 67 22.18 -19.96 7.29
CA VAL A 67 20.80 -20.38 7.56
C VAL A 67 20.82 -21.44 8.65
N ASP A 68 20.33 -21.11 9.84
CA ASP A 68 20.12 -22.10 10.90
C ASP A 68 18.83 -22.91 10.64
N GLY A 69 18.87 -24.19 11.00
CA GLY A 69 18.00 -25.25 10.47
C GLY A 69 16.73 -25.54 11.26
N SER A 70 16.30 -24.67 12.19
CA SER A 70 15.17 -24.95 13.08
C SER A 70 14.33 -23.71 13.45
N ILE A 71 13.48 -23.24 12.53
CA ILE A 71 12.42 -22.27 12.85
C ILE A 71 11.15 -22.68 12.09
N HIS A 72 10.05 -22.92 12.82
CA HIS A 72 8.78 -23.39 12.24
C HIS A 72 7.73 -22.27 12.02
N ASN A 73 8.06 -21.01 12.33
CA ASN A 73 7.28 -19.83 12.00
C ASN A 73 8.21 -18.75 11.42
N ARG A 74 8.16 -18.54 10.10
CA ARG A 74 8.88 -17.47 9.39
C ARG A 74 7.97 -16.37 8.84
N GLU A 75 6.67 -16.63 8.81
CA GLU A 75 5.62 -15.75 8.26
C GLU A 75 5.04 -14.81 9.34
N GLU A 76 4.38 -13.73 8.91
CA GLU A 76 3.49 -12.95 9.77
C GLU A 76 2.25 -13.79 10.11
N GLY A 77 1.87 -13.85 11.39
CA GLY A 77 0.73 -14.63 11.85
C GLY A 77 -0.63 -14.05 11.44
N ASP A 78 -1.66 -14.91 11.44
CA ASP A 78 -3.07 -14.48 11.36
C ASP A 78 -3.63 -14.07 12.75
N ASP A 79 -3.01 -14.53 13.84
CA ASP A 79 -3.38 -14.18 15.22
C ASP A 79 -2.27 -13.35 15.87
N GLU A 80 -2.59 -12.12 16.20
CA GLU A 80 -1.70 -11.14 16.83
C GLU A 80 -2.14 -10.83 18.28
N SER A 81 -3.05 -11.62 18.85
CA SER A 81 -3.76 -11.28 20.10
C SER A 81 -2.94 -11.33 21.40
N GLU A 82 -1.74 -11.90 21.36
CA GLU A 82 -0.89 -12.10 22.53
C GLU A 82 0.07 -10.92 22.81
N PHE A 83 0.30 -10.04 21.83
CA PHE A 83 1.15 -8.84 21.98
C PHE A 83 0.35 -7.53 21.94
N SER A 84 1.02 -6.41 22.24
CA SER A 84 0.43 -5.07 22.24
C SER A 84 1.35 -4.07 21.56
N TYR A 85 0.76 -3.01 20.99
CA TYR A 85 1.47 -1.83 20.49
C TYR A 85 1.60 -0.70 21.54
N ASP A 86 0.98 -0.83 22.73
CA ASP A 86 1.21 0.11 23.83
C ASP A 86 2.61 -0.09 24.42
N GLU A 87 3.49 0.89 24.22
CA GLU A 87 4.87 0.95 24.73
C GLU A 87 4.97 0.81 26.26
N ASN A 88 3.87 1.03 27.00
CA ASN A 88 3.81 0.92 28.46
C ASN A 88 3.26 -0.42 28.94
N ALA A 89 2.75 -1.27 28.03
CA ALA A 89 2.21 -2.58 28.38
C ALA A 89 3.33 -3.60 28.64
N GLU A 90 3.05 -4.58 29.50
CA GLU A 90 4.00 -5.67 29.79
C GLU A 90 4.33 -6.49 28.53
N ASN A 91 3.35 -6.66 27.64
CA ASN A 91 3.49 -7.26 26.31
C ASN A 91 3.65 -6.23 25.17
N GLY A 92 4.12 -5.00 25.48
CA GLY A 92 4.40 -3.94 24.52
C GLY A 92 5.67 -4.17 23.67
N PRO A 93 5.94 -3.32 22.66
CA PRO A 93 6.99 -3.54 21.66
C PRO A 93 8.39 -3.76 22.24
N SER A 94 8.76 -3.00 23.28
CA SER A 94 10.05 -3.14 23.98
C SER A 94 10.25 -4.51 24.68
N ASN A 95 9.18 -5.29 24.85
CA ASN A 95 9.17 -6.57 25.56
C ASN A 95 8.81 -7.77 24.67
N TRP A 96 8.43 -7.58 23.40
CA TRP A 96 7.95 -8.68 22.54
C TRP A 96 8.87 -9.91 22.52
N GLY A 97 10.20 -9.70 22.42
CA GLY A 97 11.16 -10.80 22.42
C GLY A 97 11.37 -11.52 23.77
N ASN A 98 10.64 -11.12 24.81
CA ASN A 98 10.60 -11.79 26.11
C ASN A 98 9.29 -12.57 26.34
N ILE A 99 8.28 -12.41 25.48
CA ILE A 99 6.97 -13.10 25.61
C ILE A 99 7.15 -14.60 25.31
N HIS A 100 7.76 -14.92 24.16
CA HIS A 100 8.04 -16.28 23.72
C HIS A 100 9.49 -16.47 23.25
N PRO A 101 10.11 -17.66 23.43
CA PRO A 101 11.47 -17.93 22.97
C PRO A 101 11.68 -17.70 21.45
N GLU A 102 10.70 -18.06 20.63
CA GLU A 102 10.69 -17.86 19.18
C GLU A 102 10.66 -16.39 18.76
N TRP A 103 10.22 -15.49 19.64
CA TRP A 103 10.14 -14.04 19.36
C TRP A 103 11.42 -13.31 19.78
N SER A 104 12.41 -14.00 20.36
CA SER A 104 13.66 -13.42 20.85
C SER A 104 14.43 -12.58 19.82
N THR A 105 14.20 -12.78 18.52
CA THR A 105 14.72 -11.94 17.43
C THR A 105 14.29 -10.47 17.57
N CYS A 106 13.06 -10.19 18.04
CA CYS A 106 12.57 -8.82 18.26
C CYS A 106 13.49 -8.00 19.17
N ASN A 107 14.10 -8.63 20.18
CA ASN A 107 14.99 -7.97 21.14
C ASN A 107 16.48 -8.11 20.76
N THR A 108 16.85 -9.23 20.12
CA THR A 108 18.25 -9.58 19.87
C THR A 108 18.74 -9.26 18.46
N GLY A 109 17.82 -8.97 17.53
CA GLY A 109 18.07 -8.64 16.13
C GLY A 109 18.98 -7.42 15.92
N LYS A 110 19.53 -7.31 14.72
CA LYS A 110 20.48 -6.26 14.28
C LYS A 110 20.10 -5.64 12.94
N SER A 111 19.10 -6.21 12.26
CA SER A 111 18.52 -5.77 10.99
C SER A 111 16.99 -5.66 11.17
N GLN A 112 16.55 -5.07 12.26
CA GLN A 112 15.13 -4.91 12.58
C GLN A 112 14.47 -3.79 11.76
N SER A 113 13.16 -3.92 11.58
CA SER A 113 12.25 -2.97 10.93
C SER A 113 11.16 -2.53 11.92
N ALA A 114 10.53 -1.37 11.75
CA ALA A 114 10.76 -0.35 10.74
C ALA A 114 11.99 0.54 11.05
N ILE A 115 12.41 1.36 10.07
CA ILE A 115 13.53 2.31 10.21
C ILE A 115 13.16 3.73 9.74
N ASP A 116 13.98 4.71 10.12
CA ASP A 116 13.99 6.03 9.50
C ASP A 116 14.83 6.03 8.21
N LEU A 117 14.18 6.41 7.11
CA LEU A 117 14.72 6.45 5.77
C LEU A 117 15.32 7.83 5.50
N LEU A 118 16.55 8.00 6.00
CA LEU A 118 17.31 9.25 5.88
C LEU A 118 17.87 9.44 4.47
N ASN A 119 17.33 10.41 3.72
CA ASN A 119 17.73 10.72 2.34
C ASN A 119 19.21 11.11 2.19
N GLU A 120 19.83 11.61 3.25
CA GLU A 120 21.29 11.88 3.29
C GLU A 120 22.17 10.63 3.32
N LYS A 121 21.63 9.46 3.74
CA LYS A 121 22.40 8.20 3.92
C LYS A 121 22.15 7.17 2.82
N VAL A 122 21.21 7.41 1.91
CA VAL A 122 20.87 6.47 0.85
C VAL A 122 21.88 6.52 -0.29
N GLN A 123 22.17 5.37 -0.90
CA GLN A 123 22.88 5.31 -2.18
C GLN A 123 21.87 5.30 -3.32
N VAL A 124 21.97 6.24 -4.27
CA VAL A 124 21.13 6.24 -5.48
C VAL A 124 21.61 5.15 -6.44
N VAL A 125 20.72 4.23 -6.79
CA VAL A 125 21.01 3.03 -7.59
C VAL A 125 20.02 2.93 -8.75
N SER A 126 20.45 3.36 -9.94
CA SER A 126 19.62 3.43 -11.14
C SER A 126 19.34 2.08 -11.81
N ASN A 127 20.18 1.06 -11.59
CA ASN A 127 20.03 -0.25 -12.20
C ASN A 127 18.98 -1.16 -11.54
N LEU A 128 18.35 -0.71 -10.45
CA LEU A 128 17.23 -1.43 -9.81
C LEU A 128 15.95 -1.41 -10.67
N GLY A 129 15.76 -0.35 -11.48
CA GLY A 129 14.61 -0.22 -12.38
C GLY A 129 13.25 -0.12 -11.69
N ILE A 130 12.19 -0.16 -12.50
CA ILE A 130 10.78 -0.10 -12.04
C ILE A 130 10.40 -1.44 -11.41
N LEU A 131 9.61 -1.41 -10.33
CA LEU A 131 9.06 -2.62 -9.69
C LEU A 131 8.21 -3.44 -10.68
N GLN A 132 8.67 -4.66 -10.98
CA GLN A 132 8.05 -5.54 -11.96
C GLN A 132 6.91 -6.34 -11.32
N LYS A 133 5.69 -5.83 -11.44
CA LYS A 133 4.47 -6.45 -10.90
C LYS A 133 3.73 -7.23 -11.98
N TYR A 134 3.30 -8.42 -11.60
CA TYR A 134 2.49 -9.34 -12.41
C TYR A 134 1.28 -9.80 -11.59
N TYR A 135 0.61 -8.85 -10.94
CA TYR A 135 -0.60 -9.12 -10.16
C TYR A 135 -1.79 -9.42 -11.06
N LYS A 136 -2.69 -10.26 -10.56
CA LYS A 136 -3.95 -10.63 -11.21
C LYS A 136 -5.11 -10.60 -10.22
N SER A 137 -6.32 -10.47 -10.74
CA SER A 137 -7.52 -10.55 -9.91
C SER A 137 -7.73 -11.98 -9.42
N SER A 138 -8.02 -12.14 -8.14
CA SER A 138 -8.33 -13.43 -7.50
C SER A 138 -9.33 -13.23 -6.37
N HIS A 139 -9.87 -14.33 -5.82
CA HIS A 139 -10.65 -14.28 -4.59
C HIS A 139 -9.81 -13.69 -3.46
N ALA A 140 -10.46 -12.90 -2.61
CA ALA A 140 -9.81 -12.17 -1.54
C ALA A 140 -10.65 -12.21 -0.26
N THR A 141 -9.98 -12.47 0.86
CA THR A 141 -10.59 -12.59 2.19
C THR A 141 -10.03 -11.52 3.10
N LEU A 142 -10.91 -10.66 3.62
CA LEU A 142 -10.58 -9.62 4.58
C LEU A 142 -10.71 -10.20 6.00
N LEU A 143 -9.69 -10.01 6.84
CA LEU A 143 -9.60 -10.45 8.23
C LEU A 143 -9.29 -9.24 9.12
N ASN A 144 -9.96 -9.15 10.28
CA ASN A 144 -9.53 -8.25 11.36
C ASN A 144 -8.65 -9.07 12.33
N ARG A 145 -7.33 -8.87 12.33
CA ARG A 145 -6.38 -9.55 13.24
C ARG A 145 -6.40 -8.97 14.66
N GLY A 146 -7.07 -7.83 14.83
CA GLY A 146 -7.26 -7.12 16.09
C GLY A 146 -6.28 -5.96 16.30
N HIS A 147 -5.12 -6.03 15.66
CA HIS A 147 -4.14 -4.93 15.56
C HIS A 147 -4.07 -4.35 14.15
N ASP A 148 -4.45 -5.11 13.13
CA ASP A 148 -4.70 -4.57 11.81
C ASP A 148 -5.93 -5.17 11.10
N MET A 149 -6.22 -4.56 9.96
CA MET A 149 -7.05 -5.15 8.92
C MET A 149 -6.12 -5.72 7.85
N MET A 150 -6.26 -7.01 7.55
CA MET A 150 -5.49 -7.72 6.55
C MET A 150 -6.40 -8.24 5.44
N LEU A 151 -5.97 -8.12 4.19
CA LEU A 151 -6.64 -8.68 3.01
C LEU A 151 -5.69 -9.65 2.32
N ARG A 152 -6.01 -10.94 2.36
CA ARG A 152 -5.28 -12.01 1.65
C ARG A 152 -5.93 -12.37 0.33
N TRP A 153 -5.13 -12.86 -0.61
CA TRP A 153 -5.59 -13.43 -1.88
C TRP A 153 -5.20 -14.90 -2.00
N ASP A 154 -6.06 -15.71 -2.61
CA ASP A 154 -5.72 -17.11 -2.94
C ASP A 154 -4.56 -17.19 -3.94
N ASP A 155 -4.50 -16.23 -4.88
CA ASP A 155 -3.42 -16.10 -5.87
C ASP A 155 -3.43 -14.68 -6.46
N GLY A 156 -2.85 -13.72 -5.74
CA GLY A 156 -2.76 -12.32 -6.17
C GLY A 156 -1.83 -12.09 -7.37
N GLY A 157 -1.15 -13.12 -7.88
CA GLY A 157 0.03 -12.99 -8.73
C GLY A 157 1.27 -12.55 -7.94
N TYR A 158 2.30 -12.04 -8.62
CA TYR A 158 3.63 -11.86 -8.00
C TYR A 158 4.31 -10.52 -8.30
N LEU A 159 5.28 -10.19 -7.46
CA LEU A 159 6.36 -9.25 -7.74
C LEU A 159 7.58 -10.02 -8.25
N LYS A 160 8.34 -9.46 -9.19
CA LYS A 160 9.59 -10.05 -9.70
C LYS A 160 10.79 -9.17 -9.34
N ILE A 161 11.79 -9.75 -8.68
CA ILE A 161 13.06 -9.08 -8.33
C ILE A 161 14.22 -9.99 -8.76
N ASN A 162 15.15 -9.46 -9.56
CA ASN A 162 16.35 -10.15 -10.03
C ASN A 162 16.13 -11.55 -10.66
N GLY A 163 14.96 -11.78 -11.25
CA GLY A 163 14.57 -13.08 -11.82
C GLY A 163 13.63 -13.88 -10.93
N THR A 164 13.78 -13.80 -9.61
CA THR A 164 12.95 -14.49 -8.62
C THR A 164 11.53 -13.91 -8.57
N GLN A 165 10.53 -14.79 -8.47
CA GLN A 165 9.14 -14.43 -8.24
C GLN A 165 8.81 -14.51 -6.75
N TYR A 166 8.05 -13.54 -6.27
CA TYR A 166 7.53 -13.46 -4.91
C TYR A 166 6.02 -13.28 -5.02
N GLN A 167 5.25 -14.32 -4.69
CA GLN A 167 3.79 -14.33 -4.74
C GLN A 167 3.23 -13.37 -3.69
N LEU A 168 2.32 -12.49 -4.09
CA LEU A 168 1.59 -11.63 -3.17
C LEU A 168 0.65 -12.50 -2.32
N LYS A 169 0.87 -12.51 -1.00
CA LYS A 169 0.02 -13.22 -0.04
C LYS A 169 -1.08 -12.32 0.48
N GLN A 170 -0.71 -11.14 1.00
CA GLN A 170 -1.63 -10.21 1.64
C GLN A 170 -1.21 -8.75 1.51
N VAL A 171 -2.16 -7.87 1.84
CA VAL A 171 -1.89 -6.48 2.23
C VAL A 171 -2.51 -6.23 3.60
N HIS A 172 -1.84 -5.47 4.44
CA HIS A 172 -2.40 -4.96 5.70
C HIS A 172 -2.06 -3.47 5.91
N TRP A 173 -2.67 -2.82 6.91
CA TRP A 173 -2.56 -1.37 7.14
C TRP A 173 -2.27 -1.01 8.59
N HIS A 174 -1.19 -0.25 8.79
CA HIS A 174 -0.79 0.34 10.07
C HIS A 174 -1.23 1.81 10.14
N THR A 175 -1.66 2.29 11.31
CA THR A 175 -1.88 3.73 11.54
C THR A 175 -1.36 4.14 12.93
N PRO A 176 -0.38 5.06 13.07
CA PRO A 176 0.34 5.80 12.02
C PRO A 176 1.22 4.90 11.13
N SER A 177 2.00 5.48 10.21
CA SER A 177 3.05 4.72 9.53
C SER A 177 4.08 4.19 10.51
N GLU A 178 4.68 3.04 10.22
CA GLU A 178 5.77 2.49 11.01
C GLU A 178 7.11 3.08 10.57
N HIS A 179 7.35 3.12 9.26
CA HIS A 179 8.49 3.81 8.68
C HIS A 179 8.38 5.32 8.84
N THR A 180 9.53 5.96 8.89
CA THR A 180 9.67 7.42 8.79
C THR A 180 10.60 7.76 7.61
N ILE A 181 10.46 8.97 7.07
CA ILE A 181 11.36 9.49 6.02
C ILE A 181 11.87 10.85 6.51
N ASP A 182 13.19 10.99 6.63
CA ASP A 182 13.84 12.16 7.25
C ASP A 182 13.21 12.54 8.62
N GLY A 183 12.94 11.53 9.45
CA GLY A 183 12.29 11.66 10.76
C GLY A 183 10.79 11.97 10.72
N LYS A 184 10.18 12.16 9.54
CA LYS A 184 8.74 12.38 9.40
C LYS A 184 7.97 11.06 9.47
N ARG A 185 7.07 10.94 10.43
CA ARG A 185 6.02 9.90 10.47
C ARG A 185 4.81 10.34 9.66
N PHE A 186 4.17 9.39 8.97
CA PHE A 186 3.01 9.58 8.12
C PHE A 186 1.74 9.04 8.82
N ASP A 187 0.56 9.37 8.28
CA ASP A 187 -0.71 9.10 8.97
C ASP A 187 -1.16 7.63 8.88
N MET A 188 -0.68 6.90 7.88
CA MET A 188 -0.95 5.47 7.64
C MET A 188 0.15 4.87 6.76
N GLU A 189 0.38 3.56 6.88
CA GLU A 189 1.20 2.77 5.96
C GLU A 189 0.47 1.50 5.53
N ALA A 190 0.64 1.08 4.28
CA ALA A 190 0.15 -0.20 3.78
C ALA A 190 1.33 -1.11 3.45
N HIS A 191 1.31 -2.36 3.89
CA HIS A 191 2.34 -3.36 3.65
C HIS A 191 1.80 -4.46 2.76
N LEU A 192 2.36 -4.61 1.56
CA LEU A 192 2.04 -5.73 0.67
C LEU A 192 3.12 -6.81 0.83
N VAL A 193 2.76 -7.92 1.45
CA VAL A 193 3.68 -9.01 1.81
C VAL A 193 3.72 -10.06 0.70
N HIS A 194 4.93 -10.38 0.25
CA HIS A 194 5.18 -11.33 -0.82
C HIS A 194 6.20 -12.37 -0.39
N GLU A 195 6.08 -13.58 -0.93
CA GLU A 195 6.93 -14.71 -0.57
C GLU A 195 7.36 -15.51 -1.82
N SER A 196 8.63 -15.88 -1.90
CA SER A 196 9.13 -16.79 -2.95
C SER A 196 8.93 -18.26 -2.57
N ASN A 197 9.07 -19.17 -3.54
CA ASN A 197 9.08 -20.62 -3.29
C ASN A 197 10.22 -21.09 -2.34
N ASP A 198 11.23 -20.25 -2.08
CA ASP A 198 12.31 -20.50 -1.11
C ASP A 198 12.05 -19.84 0.26
N GLU A 199 10.78 -19.52 0.59
CA GLU A 199 10.34 -18.84 1.83
C GLU A 199 10.94 -17.43 2.07
N LYS A 200 11.64 -16.86 1.09
CA LYS A 200 12.19 -15.49 1.17
C LYS A 200 11.07 -14.47 1.04
N ILE A 201 11.02 -13.50 1.96
CA ILE A 201 9.97 -12.48 2.06
C ILE A 201 10.43 -11.15 1.42
N VAL A 202 9.52 -10.52 0.68
CA VAL A 202 9.62 -9.14 0.18
C VAL A 202 8.37 -8.38 0.63
N VAL A 203 8.55 -7.24 1.30
CA VAL A 203 7.43 -6.35 1.64
C VAL A 203 7.53 -5.06 0.83
N VAL A 204 6.40 -4.64 0.24
CA VAL A 204 6.26 -3.33 -0.41
C VAL A 204 5.45 -2.43 0.50
N GLY A 205 6.09 -1.41 1.07
CA GLY A 205 5.44 -0.40 1.91
C GLY A 205 4.99 0.81 1.10
N ILE A 206 3.82 1.36 1.44
CA ILE A 206 3.26 2.59 0.86
C ILE A 206 2.85 3.49 2.01
N VAL A 207 3.45 4.69 2.12
CA VAL A 207 3.10 5.69 3.15
C VAL A 207 2.04 6.67 2.67
N TYR A 208 1.18 7.14 3.57
CA TYR A 208 0.02 7.99 3.26
C TYR A 208 -0.09 9.21 4.18
N GLU A 209 -0.49 10.35 3.60
CA GLU A 209 -0.88 11.55 4.34
C GLU A 209 -2.40 11.79 4.27
N ILE A 210 -2.93 12.38 5.33
CA ILE A 210 -4.30 12.89 5.37
C ILE A 210 -4.46 14.01 4.34
N GLY A 211 -5.41 13.85 3.43
CA GLY A 211 -5.83 14.89 2.50
C GLY A 211 -7.30 14.82 2.11
N LEU A 212 -7.66 15.60 1.08
CA LEU A 212 -9.05 15.76 0.63
C LEU A 212 -9.55 14.60 -0.24
N LEU A 213 -8.65 13.92 -0.94
CA LEU A 213 -8.99 12.81 -1.84
C LEU A 213 -8.90 11.47 -1.09
N PRO A 214 -9.90 10.58 -1.21
CA PRO A 214 -9.84 9.26 -0.61
C PRO A 214 -8.90 8.34 -1.39
N ASP A 215 -8.30 7.36 -0.71
CA ASP A 215 -7.72 6.23 -1.40
C ASP A 215 -8.85 5.40 -2.04
N LEU A 216 -8.73 5.09 -3.34
CA LEU A 216 -9.79 4.43 -4.10
C LEU A 216 -9.93 2.94 -3.73
N PHE A 217 -8.86 2.29 -3.28
CA PHE A 217 -8.91 0.90 -2.85
C PHE A 217 -9.61 0.76 -1.51
N LEU A 218 -9.26 1.59 -0.52
CA LEU A 218 -10.00 1.64 0.75
C LEU A 218 -11.47 2.05 0.56
N SER A 219 -11.79 2.85 -0.48
CA SER A 219 -13.18 3.17 -0.85
C SER A 219 -13.93 1.96 -1.41
N LEU A 220 -13.27 1.10 -2.20
CA LEU A 220 -13.84 -0.13 -2.75
C LEU A 220 -14.23 -1.11 -1.64
N ILE A 221 -13.36 -1.29 -0.64
CA ILE A 221 -13.57 -2.25 0.46
C ILE A 221 -14.25 -1.66 1.71
N GLU A 222 -14.64 -0.37 1.69
CA GLU A 222 -15.17 0.39 2.84
C GLU A 222 -16.32 -0.32 3.57
N LYS A 223 -17.23 -0.96 2.83
CA LYS A 223 -18.38 -1.70 3.40
C LYS A 223 -17.96 -2.97 4.14
N ASN A 224 -16.87 -3.60 3.71
CA ASN A 224 -16.35 -4.83 4.32
C ASN A 224 -15.53 -4.49 5.58
N LEU A 225 -14.70 -3.43 5.54
CA LEU A 225 -14.02 -2.88 6.72
C LEU A 225 -15.02 -2.57 7.85
N LYS A 226 -16.09 -1.83 7.55
CA LYS A 226 -17.18 -1.55 8.52
C LYS A 226 -17.91 -2.78 9.05
N ALA A 227 -17.94 -3.87 8.30
CA ALA A 227 -18.60 -5.10 8.73
C ALA A 227 -17.75 -5.94 9.70
N LEU A 228 -16.44 -5.66 9.76
CA LEU A 228 -15.45 -6.37 10.58
C LEU A 228 -14.82 -5.50 11.69
N ALA A 229 -15.08 -4.19 11.73
CA ALA A 229 -14.46 -3.27 12.69
C ALA A 229 -14.59 -3.76 14.14
N ASP A 230 -15.81 -3.94 14.64
CA ASP A 230 -16.04 -4.40 16.02
C ASP A 230 -15.88 -5.93 16.20
N ARG A 231 -15.09 -6.62 15.37
CA ARG A 231 -15.04 -8.09 15.27
C ARG A 231 -13.62 -8.64 15.11
N LYS A 232 -12.80 -8.56 16.15
CA LYS A 232 -11.47 -9.21 16.21
C LYS A 232 -11.59 -10.71 15.89
N GLY A 233 -10.68 -11.22 15.05
CA GLY A 233 -10.63 -12.61 14.57
C GLY A 233 -11.68 -12.98 13.52
N ALA A 234 -12.56 -12.06 13.10
CA ALA A 234 -13.57 -12.36 12.08
C ALA A 234 -13.05 -12.09 10.66
N GLU A 235 -13.24 -13.07 9.78
CA GLU A 235 -12.96 -12.95 8.35
C GLU A 235 -14.22 -12.79 7.49
N ARG A 236 -14.03 -12.36 6.24
CA ARG A 236 -15.08 -12.16 5.23
C ARG A 236 -14.51 -12.32 3.82
N ASP A 237 -15.02 -13.27 3.05
CA ASP A 237 -14.84 -13.29 1.59
C ASP A 237 -15.45 -12.01 1.00
N ILE A 238 -14.64 -11.25 0.26
CA ILE A 238 -15.06 -10.00 -0.41
C ILE A 238 -15.12 -10.14 -1.94
N GLY A 239 -15.02 -11.38 -2.45
CA GLY A 239 -15.09 -11.74 -3.85
C GLY A 239 -13.78 -11.51 -4.60
N ILE A 240 -13.90 -11.43 -5.94
CA ILE A 240 -12.73 -11.24 -6.82
C ILE A 240 -12.26 -9.78 -6.76
N ILE A 241 -11.07 -9.56 -6.21
CA ILE A 241 -10.42 -8.24 -6.08
C ILE A 241 -9.10 -8.25 -6.84
N SER A 242 -8.79 -7.17 -7.56
CA SER A 242 -7.50 -7.00 -8.24
C SER A 242 -6.51 -6.22 -7.37
N PRO A 243 -5.34 -6.79 -7.01
CA PRO A 243 -4.29 -6.05 -6.30
C PRO A 243 -3.75 -4.86 -7.09
N ASN A 244 -3.91 -4.86 -8.43
CA ASN A 244 -3.55 -3.72 -9.29
C ASN A 244 -4.33 -2.44 -8.98
N LEU A 245 -5.44 -2.51 -8.22
CA LEU A 245 -6.18 -1.35 -7.74
C LEU A 245 -5.46 -0.64 -6.57
N ILE A 246 -4.50 -1.31 -5.92
CA ILE A 246 -3.55 -0.69 -4.99
C ILE A 246 -2.49 0.04 -5.82
N ILE A 247 -2.81 1.28 -6.17
CA ILE A 247 -1.92 2.14 -6.95
C ILE A 247 -0.67 2.47 -6.11
N MET A 248 0.51 2.21 -6.68
CA MET A 248 1.85 2.60 -6.23
C MET A 248 2.63 3.07 -7.46
N ASP A 249 3.60 3.97 -7.29
CA ASP A 249 4.39 4.51 -8.40
C ASP A 249 5.46 3.52 -8.87
N GLY A 250 6.26 2.99 -7.93
CA GLY A 250 7.23 1.93 -8.18
C GLY A 250 8.41 2.32 -9.08
N ARG A 251 8.57 3.61 -9.45
CA ARG A 251 9.73 4.13 -10.21
C ARG A 251 10.83 4.67 -9.31
N LYS A 252 10.46 5.12 -8.11
CA LYS A 252 11.36 5.60 -7.05
C LYS A 252 10.96 4.95 -5.74
N TYR A 253 11.89 4.27 -5.10
CA TYR A 253 11.64 3.55 -3.84
C TYR A 253 12.92 3.39 -3.05
N TYR A 254 12.79 3.29 -1.74
CA TYR A 254 13.85 2.85 -0.83
C TYR A 254 13.90 1.33 -0.81
N ARG A 255 15.10 0.75 -0.75
CA ARG A 255 15.34 -0.70 -0.69
C ARG A 255 16.35 -0.99 0.41
N TYR A 256 16.00 -1.87 1.34
CA TYR A 256 16.90 -2.33 2.40
C TYR A 256 16.59 -3.78 2.81
N LEU A 257 17.47 -4.39 3.61
CA LEU A 257 17.24 -5.67 4.28
C LEU A 257 16.88 -5.38 5.74
N GLY A 258 15.73 -5.89 6.18
CA GLY A 258 15.15 -5.66 7.49
C GLY A 258 14.50 -6.92 8.06
N SER A 259 13.46 -6.73 8.88
CA SER A 259 12.66 -7.79 9.50
C SER A 259 11.17 -7.66 9.19
N LEU A 260 10.37 -8.62 9.67
CA LEU A 260 8.95 -8.36 9.95
C LEU A 260 8.85 -7.30 11.05
N THR A 261 7.82 -6.45 11.01
CA THR A 261 7.59 -5.41 12.03
C THR A 261 6.75 -5.89 13.21
N VAL A 262 6.19 -7.10 13.12
CA VAL A 262 5.50 -7.82 14.19
C VAL A 262 6.26 -9.08 14.61
N PRO A 263 6.01 -9.63 15.81
CA PRO A 263 6.56 -10.93 16.21
C PRO A 263 6.23 -12.03 15.19
N PRO A 264 7.18 -12.94 14.86
CA PRO A 264 8.47 -13.20 15.52
C PRO A 264 9.63 -12.28 15.11
N CYS A 265 9.38 -11.19 14.39
CA CYS A 265 10.38 -10.21 13.92
C CYS A 265 11.53 -10.82 13.09
N THR A 266 11.20 -11.83 12.27
CA THR A 266 12.14 -12.57 11.41
C THR A 266 12.94 -11.63 10.50
N GLU A 267 14.28 -11.69 10.57
CA GLU A 267 15.18 -10.92 9.71
C GLU A 267 15.36 -11.52 8.31
N GLY A 268 15.92 -10.73 7.38
CA GLY A 268 16.15 -11.13 5.99
C GLY A 268 15.06 -10.67 5.02
N VAL A 269 14.11 -9.88 5.50
CA VAL A 269 13.01 -9.32 4.72
C VAL A 269 13.53 -8.23 3.78
N VAL A 270 13.21 -8.34 2.50
CA VAL A 270 13.56 -7.34 1.49
C VAL A 270 12.49 -6.25 1.47
N TRP A 271 12.77 -5.12 2.12
CA TRP A 271 11.84 -3.99 2.17
C TRP A 271 11.91 -3.10 0.93
N THR A 272 10.76 -2.63 0.49
CA THR A 272 10.60 -1.75 -0.68
C THR A 272 9.59 -0.65 -0.38
N ILE A 273 10.04 0.53 0.03
CA ILE A 273 9.12 1.63 0.39
C ILE A 273 8.94 2.55 -0.82
N ASP A 274 7.72 2.65 -1.36
CA ASP A 274 7.40 3.54 -2.48
C ASP A 274 7.63 5.00 -2.05
N ALA A 275 8.50 5.72 -2.76
CA ALA A 275 8.90 7.07 -2.35
C ALA A 275 7.79 8.11 -2.59
N LYS A 276 6.70 7.72 -3.25
CA LYS A 276 5.55 8.57 -3.51
C LYS A 276 4.51 8.41 -2.40
N VAL A 277 4.49 9.38 -1.50
CA VAL A 277 3.43 9.53 -0.49
C VAL A 277 2.06 9.58 -1.16
N LYS A 278 1.13 8.74 -0.71
CA LYS A 278 -0.26 8.71 -1.16
C LYS A 278 -1.17 9.56 -0.27
N THR A 279 -2.41 9.75 -0.71
CA THR A 279 -3.43 10.46 0.06
C THR A 279 -4.48 9.50 0.58
N VAL A 280 -4.90 9.69 1.84
CA VAL A 280 -6.03 9.01 2.48
C VAL A 280 -6.89 10.06 3.19
N THR A 281 -8.18 9.79 3.41
CA THR A 281 -9.02 10.71 4.21
C THR A 281 -9.01 10.34 5.69
N ARG A 282 -9.19 11.33 6.59
CA ARG A 282 -9.40 11.08 8.04
C ARG A 282 -10.48 10.04 8.31
N ARG A 283 -11.53 10.02 7.50
CA ARG A 283 -12.64 9.06 7.56
C ARG A 283 -12.17 7.62 7.31
N GLN A 284 -11.25 7.42 6.37
CA GLN A 284 -10.71 6.09 6.06
C GLN A 284 -9.73 5.61 7.12
N ILE A 285 -8.85 6.49 7.62
CA ILE A 285 -7.99 6.15 8.78
C ILE A 285 -8.84 5.77 9.99
N LYS A 286 -9.90 6.53 10.29
CA LYS A 286 -10.80 6.20 11.41
C LYS A 286 -11.46 4.83 11.23
N LEU A 287 -11.79 4.40 10.00
CA LEU A 287 -12.35 3.08 9.75
C LEU A 287 -11.36 1.91 9.95
N LEU A 288 -10.06 2.19 9.91
CA LEU A 288 -9.02 1.22 10.26
C LEU A 288 -8.77 1.26 11.77
N ARG A 289 -8.61 2.44 12.39
CA ARG A 289 -8.45 2.59 13.84
C ARG A 289 -9.63 2.09 14.67
N ASP A 290 -10.86 2.36 14.24
CA ASP A 290 -12.04 1.85 14.94
C ASP A 290 -12.10 0.30 14.93
N ALA A 291 -11.31 -0.34 14.07
CA ALA A 291 -11.23 -1.80 13.97
C ALA A 291 -10.12 -2.44 14.81
N THR A 292 -9.09 -1.66 15.18
CA THR A 292 -7.86 -2.16 15.81
C THR A 292 -7.74 -1.61 17.22
N HIS A 293 -7.38 -2.47 18.17
CA HIS A 293 -7.34 -2.10 19.60
C HIS A 293 -5.96 -1.59 20.01
N ASP A 294 -5.39 -0.69 19.20
CA ASP A 294 -4.11 -0.06 19.47
C ASP A 294 -4.37 1.21 20.29
N GLY A 295 -3.93 1.20 21.55
CA GLY A 295 -4.32 2.18 22.56
C GLY A 295 -3.69 3.58 22.41
N ILE A 296 -4.04 4.31 21.33
CA ILE A 296 -3.53 5.66 20.99
C ILE A 296 -4.67 6.68 20.81
#